data_AF-A0A7C5P2P7-F1
#
_entry.id   AF-A0A7C5P2P7-F1
#
_cell.length_a   1.000
_cell.length_b   1.000
_cell.length_c   1.000
_cell.angle_alpha   90.00
_cell.angle_beta   90.00
_cell.angle_gamma   90.00
#
_symmetry.space_group_name_H-M   'P 1'
#
loop_
_entity.id
_entity.type
_entity.pdbx_description
1 polymer ?
#
loop_
_entity_poly.entity_id
_entity_poly.type
_entity_poly.pdbx_seq_one_letter_code
_entity_poly.pdbx_strand_id
1 'polypeptide(L)'
;MTRKTVVSIVAILLLGSAALADVKTVRFKRGSKVVEITGEVMKTDTGIDVKGRLVTISIPTADIVSIEDPVTPAGQYKNKIDKVDATDPDALVELGKWAMDQKMLTEAKANFLAALKINPDHVRGTLFLRIVEVRIKEETNPRGGKPKFNKEWILEMEDVYKIRREELRDSDRNVSIDLKDKLIDRYVLANPGTDGFEKTGFERYFRASSRMYQARHILKHEPADSHFRDDIIIKSDPDFMKEFVRDIWPTVSSSCASVKCHGGKKAKGGLKLFRIAGNTVNVRYTNFILLDGIRTHKKKALINRGIPDESVLLQYLLPKDIQAVKHPFPIKAAFTSKKDRKYMMMHNWIKGLKYFPKHPDYNLIYKPPFNMKLVFGVQGPIFDKPKDDPKPKDTPKNP
;
A
#
# COMPACT_ATOMS: atom_id res chain seq x y z
N MET A 1 46.15 20.99 -20.79
CA MET A 1 45.09 20.03 -20.46
C MET A 1 43.83 20.78 -20.02
N THR A 2 42.91 21.03 -20.95
CA THR A 2 41.67 21.78 -20.73
C THR A 2 40.58 20.85 -20.17
N ARG A 3 40.23 21.02 -18.88
CA ARG A 3 39.07 20.34 -18.28
C ARG A 3 37.78 20.92 -18.85
N LYS A 4 37.11 20.17 -19.72
CA LYS A 4 35.72 20.45 -20.13
C LYS A 4 34.81 20.33 -18.90
N THR A 5 34.30 21.45 -18.40
CA THR A 5 33.28 21.46 -17.35
C THR A 5 31.91 21.25 -18.00
N VAL A 6 31.23 20.17 -17.61
CA VAL A 6 29.82 19.91 -17.96
C VAL A 6 28.95 21.00 -17.34
N VAL A 7 28.10 21.63 -18.16
CA VAL A 7 27.13 22.64 -17.74
C VAL A 7 25.84 21.93 -17.35
N SER A 8 25.50 21.93 -16.06
CA SER A 8 24.19 21.49 -15.59
C SER A 8 23.23 22.68 -15.57
N ILE A 9 22.21 22.64 -16.42
CA ILE A 9 21.05 23.55 -16.40
C ILE A 9 20.13 23.06 -15.26
N VAL A 10 19.87 23.91 -14.28
CA VAL A 10 18.98 23.61 -13.16
C VAL A 10 17.71 24.45 -13.32
N ALA A 11 16.70 23.90 -13.99
CA ALA A 11 15.37 24.51 -14.09
C ALA A 11 14.55 24.11 -12.85
N ILE A 12 14.28 25.07 -11.97
CA ILE A 12 13.50 24.85 -10.73
C ILE A 12 12.10 25.41 -10.93
N LEU A 13 11.11 24.51 -11.07
CA LEU A 13 9.70 24.85 -11.16
C LEU A 13 9.10 25.19 -9.78
N LEU A 14 8.55 26.39 -9.65
CA LEU A 14 7.80 26.87 -8.48
C LEU A 14 6.32 26.48 -8.59
N LEU A 15 5.77 25.90 -7.52
CA LEU A 15 4.33 25.67 -7.32
C LEU A 15 4.00 25.99 -5.85
N GLY A 16 3.33 27.12 -5.59
CA GLY A 16 2.74 27.38 -4.26
C GLY A 16 2.38 28.84 -3.93
N SER A 17 1.06 29.11 -3.94
CA SER A 17 0.28 30.10 -3.16
C SER A 17 0.28 31.58 -3.56
N ALA A 18 -0.95 32.12 -3.68
CA ALA A 18 -1.31 33.40 -4.24
C ALA A 18 -1.29 34.56 -3.23
N ALA A 19 -0.11 35.12 -2.99
CA ALA A 19 0.06 36.56 -3.01
C ALA A 19 0.94 36.81 -4.25
N LEU A 20 0.52 37.69 -5.18
CA LEU A 20 1.19 37.92 -6.46
C LEU A 20 2.54 38.62 -6.22
N ALA A 21 3.52 37.90 -5.69
CA ALA A 21 4.90 38.30 -5.76
C ALA A 21 5.31 38.22 -7.24
N ASP A 22 5.97 39.28 -7.72
CA ASP A 22 6.45 39.40 -9.10
C ASP A 22 7.58 38.38 -9.30
N VAL A 23 7.22 37.15 -9.67
CA VAL A 23 8.19 36.12 -10.05
C VAL A 23 8.80 36.56 -11.37
N LYS A 24 10.12 36.73 -11.40
CA LYS A 24 10.88 37.07 -12.62
C LYS A 24 11.96 36.03 -12.86
N THR A 25 12.38 35.90 -14.11
CA THR A 25 13.61 35.22 -14.48
C THR A 25 14.73 36.25 -14.55
N VAL A 26 15.76 36.06 -13.73
CA VAL A 26 16.92 36.94 -13.63
C VAL A 26 18.11 36.23 -14.28
N ARG A 27 18.74 36.90 -15.24
CA ARG A 27 20.02 36.49 -15.83
C ARG A 27 21.11 37.37 -15.26
N PHE A 28 22.17 36.77 -14.73
CA PHE A 28 23.26 37.50 -14.09
C PHE A 28 24.62 36.85 -14.31
N LYS A 29 25.70 37.63 -14.20
CA LYS A 29 27.08 37.17 -14.36
C LYS A 29 27.59 36.52 -13.09
N ARG A 30 28.29 35.40 -13.24
CA ARG A 30 29.07 34.76 -12.19
C ARG A 30 30.43 34.37 -12.76
N GLY A 31 31.40 35.28 -12.61
CA GLY A 31 32.66 35.22 -13.37
C GLY A 31 32.41 35.46 -14.86
N SER A 32 32.92 34.58 -15.72
CA SER A 32 32.75 34.67 -17.18
C SER A 32 31.45 34.04 -17.71
N LYS A 33 30.59 33.50 -16.83
CA LYS A 33 29.36 32.79 -17.21
C LYS A 33 28.12 33.61 -16.87
N VAL A 34 27.10 33.50 -17.71
CA VAL A 34 25.74 33.99 -17.40
C VAL A 34 24.94 32.84 -16.80
N VAL A 35 24.33 33.07 -15.64
CA VAL A 35 23.47 32.14 -14.91
C VAL A 35 22.04 32.68 -14.94
N GLU A 36 21.06 31.79 -15.00
CA GLU A 36 19.64 32.12 -14.99
C GLU A 36 18.98 31.53 -13.74
N ILE A 37 18.15 32.33 -13.07
CA ILE A 37 17.35 31.90 -11.91
C ILE A 37 15.93 32.48 -12.00
N THR A 38 14.94 31.69 -11.61
CA THR A 38 13.54 32.15 -11.51
C THR A 38 13.11 32.16 -10.06
N GLY A 39 12.55 33.28 -9.60
CA GLY A 39 12.07 33.45 -8.23
C GLY A 39 11.38 34.78 -8.01
N GLU A 40 10.88 35.00 -6.79
CA GLU A 40 10.32 36.30 -6.40
C GLU A 40 11.48 37.31 -6.29
N VAL A 41 11.39 38.42 -7.03
CA VAL A 41 12.46 39.43 -7.06
C VAL A 41 12.13 40.59 -6.14
N MET A 42 13.01 40.86 -5.18
CA MET A 42 12.93 42.01 -4.28
C MET A 42 14.11 42.94 -4.56
N LYS A 43 13.86 44.23 -4.76
CA LYS A 43 14.92 45.22 -4.91
C LYS A 43 15.57 45.51 -3.55
N THR A 44 16.89 45.61 -3.53
CA THR A 44 17.68 46.05 -2.38
C THR A 44 18.53 47.27 -2.77
N ASP A 45 19.20 47.90 -1.80
CA ASP A 45 20.00 49.10 -2.08
C ASP A 45 21.21 48.81 -3.00
N THR A 46 21.68 47.56 -3.06
CA THR A 46 22.89 47.16 -3.79
C THR A 46 22.62 46.20 -4.96
N GLY A 47 21.36 45.78 -5.16
CA GLY A 47 21.03 44.74 -6.13
C GLY A 47 19.60 44.25 -6.03
N ILE A 48 19.44 42.94 -6.23
CA ILE A 48 18.17 42.25 -6.05
C ILE A 48 18.35 40.96 -5.26
N ASP A 49 17.35 40.61 -4.47
CA ASP A 49 17.22 39.30 -3.84
C ASP A 49 16.21 38.47 -4.63
N VAL A 50 16.66 37.31 -5.10
CA VAL A 50 15.80 36.33 -5.78
C VAL A 50 15.48 35.20 -4.82
N LYS A 51 14.24 35.16 -4.35
CA LYS A 51 13.74 34.13 -3.44
C LYS A 51 13.26 32.93 -4.25
N GLY A 52 14.07 31.87 -4.26
CA GLY A 52 13.70 30.56 -4.79
C GLY A 52 12.97 29.70 -3.75
N ARG A 53 12.62 28.47 -4.12
CA ARG A 53 11.89 27.55 -3.22
C ARG A 53 12.65 27.16 -1.95
N LEU A 54 13.98 27.08 -2.03
CA LEU A 54 14.84 26.55 -0.97
C LEU A 54 15.86 27.57 -0.44
N VAL A 55 16.20 28.57 -1.24
CA VAL A 55 17.26 29.55 -0.94
C VAL A 55 16.88 30.91 -1.51
N THR A 56 17.32 31.97 -0.84
CA THR A 56 17.33 33.34 -1.38
C THR A 56 18.74 33.66 -1.86
N ILE A 57 18.87 34.23 -3.05
CA ILE A 57 20.16 34.62 -3.63
C ILE A 57 20.18 36.13 -3.85
N SER A 58 21.14 36.81 -3.22
CA SER A 58 21.41 38.23 -3.45
C SER A 58 22.35 38.40 -4.64
N ILE A 59 21.96 39.24 -5.60
CA ILE A 59 22.68 39.48 -6.85
C ILE A 59 22.96 40.99 -6.95
N PRO A 60 24.24 41.43 -6.96
CA PRO A 60 24.58 42.84 -7.11
C PRO A 60 24.11 43.41 -8.44
N THR A 61 23.72 44.68 -8.47
CA THR A 61 23.23 45.35 -9.70
C THR A 61 24.21 45.23 -10.87
N ALA A 62 25.52 45.31 -10.60
CA ALA A 62 26.58 45.22 -11.61
C ALA A 62 26.65 43.85 -12.32
N ASP A 63 26.13 42.80 -11.67
CA ASP A 63 26.13 41.45 -12.22
C ASP A 63 24.83 41.14 -12.99
N ILE A 64 23.77 41.93 -12.84
CA ILE A 64 22.48 41.68 -13.50
C ILE A 64 22.61 41.96 -15.01
N VAL A 65 22.24 40.99 -15.84
CA VAL A 65 22.22 41.09 -17.30
C VAL A 65 20.82 41.45 -17.79
N SER A 66 19.80 40.72 -17.33
CA SER A 66 18.40 41.00 -17.64
C SER A 66 17.47 40.49 -16.54
N ILE A 67 16.29 41.12 -16.45
CA ILE A 67 15.18 40.69 -15.61
C ILE A 67 13.97 40.59 -16.55
N GLU A 68 13.48 39.39 -16.77
CA GLU A 68 12.41 39.08 -17.73
C GLU A 68 11.25 38.41 -17.00
N ASP A 69 10.04 38.57 -17.51
CA ASP A 69 8.91 37.77 -17.03
C ASP A 69 9.16 36.29 -17.32
N PRO A 70 8.88 35.37 -16.37
CA PRO A 70 9.12 33.96 -16.57
C PRO A 70 8.19 33.50 -17.69
N VAL A 71 8.74 32.81 -18.67
CA VAL A 71 7.92 32.25 -19.74
C VAL A 71 7.08 31.12 -19.13
N THR A 72 5.84 31.44 -18.76
CA THR A 72 4.91 30.49 -18.18
C THR A 72 4.65 29.34 -19.17
N PRO A 73 4.27 28.14 -18.70
CA PRO A 73 3.83 27.08 -19.61
C PRO A 73 2.75 27.53 -20.58
N ALA A 74 1.83 28.40 -20.15
CA ALA A 74 0.84 29.03 -21.03
C ALA A 74 1.46 29.91 -22.12
N GLY A 75 2.46 30.74 -21.78
CA GLY A 75 3.20 31.54 -22.76
C GLY A 75 4.00 30.68 -23.74
N GLN A 76 4.68 29.64 -23.25
CA GLN A 76 5.40 28.68 -24.09
C GLN A 76 4.44 27.92 -25.02
N TYR A 77 3.26 27.55 -24.53
CA TYR A 77 2.23 26.91 -25.31
C TYR A 77 1.76 27.81 -26.46
N LYS A 78 1.47 29.08 -26.19
CA LYS A 78 1.08 30.07 -27.22
C LYS A 78 2.15 30.18 -28.31
N ASN A 79 3.41 30.31 -27.91
CA ASN A 79 4.52 30.39 -28.87
C ASN A 79 4.71 29.09 -29.68
N LYS A 80 4.35 27.93 -29.11
CA LYS A 80 4.44 26.64 -29.80
C LYS A 80 3.29 26.44 -30.77
N ILE A 81 2.06 26.75 -30.38
CA ILE A 81 0.89 26.56 -31.25
C ILE A 81 0.97 27.44 -32.51
N ASP A 82 1.52 28.66 -32.40
CA ASP A 82 1.73 29.56 -33.54
C ASP A 82 2.76 29.01 -34.57
N LYS A 83 3.58 28.03 -34.17
CA LYS A 83 4.62 27.40 -35.01
C LYS A 83 4.24 26.00 -35.47
N VAL A 84 3.18 25.41 -34.92
CA VAL A 84 2.72 24.07 -35.30
C VAL A 84 1.83 24.21 -36.51
N ASP A 85 2.06 23.37 -37.53
CA ASP A 85 1.15 23.27 -38.67
C ASP A 85 -0.18 22.69 -38.18
N ALA A 86 -1.24 23.49 -38.27
CA ALA A 86 -2.58 23.11 -37.83
C ALA A 86 -3.22 22.01 -38.71
N THR A 87 -2.58 21.63 -39.83
CA THR A 87 -3.01 20.56 -40.73
C THR A 87 -2.24 19.25 -40.52
N ASP A 88 -1.18 19.25 -39.70
CA ASP A 88 -0.40 18.07 -39.36
C ASP A 88 -0.89 17.43 -38.04
N PRO A 89 -1.56 16.25 -38.09
CA PRO A 89 -2.06 15.60 -36.88
C PRO A 89 -0.94 15.12 -35.95
N ASP A 90 0.24 14.75 -36.46
CA ASP A 90 1.35 14.30 -35.62
C ASP A 90 1.95 15.47 -34.83
N ALA A 91 2.09 16.64 -35.46
CA ALA A 91 2.56 17.85 -34.79
C ALA A 91 1.61 18.31 -33.67
N LEU A 92 0.29 18.24 -33.91
CA LEU A 92 -0.72 18.52 -32.89
C LEU A 92 -0.66 17.51 -31.73
N VAL A 93 -0.45 16.22 -32.00
CA VAL A 93 -0.27 15.21 -30.94
C VAL A 93 0.97 15.50 -30.08
N GLU A 94 2.10 15.85 -30.68
CA GLU A 94 3.31 16.18 -29.89
C GLU A 94 3.12 17.46 -29.06
N LEU A 95 2.43 18.48 -29.59
CA LEU A 95 2.06 19.67 -28.82
C LEU A 95 1.13 19.32 -27.65
N GLY A 96 0.12 18.48 -27.88
CA GLY A 96 -0.79 18.01 -26.84
C GLY A 96 -0.07 17.22 -25.75
N LYS A 97 0.89 16.37 -26.11
CA LYS A 97 1.73 15.63 -25.16
C LYS A 97 2.59 16.58 -24.31
N TRP A 98 3.24 17.56 -24.94
CA TRP A 98 4.00 18.57 -24.23
C TRP A 98 3.13 19.35 -23.23
N ALA A 99 1.92 19.77 -23.65
CA ALA A 99 0.96 20.45 -22.77
C ALA A 99 0.56 19.55 -21.58
N MET A 100 0.33 18.25 -21.83
CA MET A 100 0.01 17.27 -20.79
C MET A 100 1.17 17.12 -19.77
N ASP A 101 2.42 17.15 -20.21
CA ASP A 101 3.61 17.09 -19.34
C ASP A 101 3.74 18.36 -18.48
N GLN A 102 3.28 19.50 -19.00
CA GLN A 102 3.16 20.77 -18.26
C GLN A 102 1.90 20.86 -17.38
N LYS A 103 1.11 19.79 -17.29
CA LYS A 103 -0.19 19.73 -16.56
C LYS A 103 -1.26 20.68 -17.13
N MET A 104 -1.13 21.08 -18.39
CA MET A 104 -2.12 21.87 -19.12
C MET A 104 -3.12 20.93 -19.80
N LEU A 105 -3.96 20.26 -19.00
CA LEU A 105 -4.78 19.14 -19.49
C LEU A 105 -5.88 19.57 -20.47
N THR A 106 -6.42 20.79 -20.33
CA THR A 106 -7.45 21.33 -21.22
C THR A 106 -6.88 21.56 -22.62
N GLU A 107 -5.70 22.18 -22.69
CA GLU A 107 -4.95 22.45 -23.91
C GLU A 107 -4.49 21.15 -24.56
N ALA A 108 -3.98 20.20 -23.77
CA ALA A 108 -3.62 18.87 -24.24
C ALA A 108 -4.83 18.18 -24.92
N LYS A 109 -5.99 18.17 -24.26
CA LYS A 109 -7.23 17.61 -24.81
C LYS A 109 -7.63 18.28 -26.13
N ALA A 110 -7.57 19.61 -26.20
CA ALA A 110 -7.93 20.36 -27.39
C ALA A 110 -7.05 19.95 -28.60
N ASN A 111 -5.74 19.80 -28.41
CA ASN A 111 -4.84 19.37 -29.47
C ASN A 111 -5.10 17.94 -29.95
N PHE A 112 -5.32 16.99 -29.03
CA PHE A 112 -5.63 15.61 -29.41
C PHE A 112 -6.94 15.52 -30.19
N LEU A 113 -7.95 16.32 -29.83
CA LEU A 113 -9.20 16.42 -30.59
C LEU A 113 -8.98 17.04 -31.97
N ALA A 114 -8.16 18.08 -32.08
CA ALA A 114 -7.82 18.70 -33.37
C ALA A 114 -7.11 17.72 -34.30
N ALA A 115 -6.14 16.96 -33.78
CA ALA A 115 -5.44 15.91 -34.54
C ALA A 115 -6.41 14.83 -35.05
N LEU A 116 -7.33 14.35 -34.19
CA LEU A 116 -8.32 13.34 -34.54
C LEU A 116 -9.40 13.85 -35.51
N LYS A 117 -9.63 15.16 -35.58
CA LYS A 117 -10.50 15.76 -36.60
C LYS A 117 -9.88 15.67 -37.99
N ILE A 118 -8.56 15.76 -38.10
CA ILE A 118 -7.82 15.66 -39.38
C ILE A 118 -7.64 14.19 -39.77
N ASN A 119 -7.24 13.35 -38.82
CA ASN A 119 -7.06 11.91 -39.01
C ASN A 119 -7.79 11.13 -37.90
N PRO A 120 -9.04 10.67 -38.13
CA PRO A 120 -9.82 9.92 -37.15
C PRO A 120 -9.18 8.62 -36.66
N ASP A 121 -8.34 7.99 -37.49
CA ASP A 121 -7.68 6.71 -37.19
C ASP A 121 -6.28 6.88 -36.57
N HIS A 122 -5.93 8.09 -36.12
CA HIS A 122 -4.62 8.39 -35.56
C HIS A 122 -4.41 7.71 -34.18
N VAL A 123 -3.78 6.53 -34.19
CA VAL A 123 -3.59 5.65 -33.02
C VAL A 123 -3.08 6.39 -31.77
N ARG A 124 -2.05 7.25 -31.92
CA ARG A 124 -1.48 8.01 -30.79
C ARG A 124 -2.45 9.06 -30.24
N GLY A 125 -3.23 9.72 -31.10
CA GLY A 125 -4.17 10.76 -30.72
C GLY A 125 -5.30 10.18 -29.87
N THR A 126 -5.85 9.03 -30.29
CA THR A 126 -6.89 8.30 -29.55
C THR A 126 -6.39 7.83 -28.18
N LEU A 127 -5.17 7.28 -28.11
CA LEU A 127 -4.58 6.85 -26.85
C LEU A 127 -4.39 8.02 -25.88
N PHE A 128 -3.78 9.12 -26.34
CA PHE A 128 -3.51 10.27 -25.48
C PHE A 128 -4.78 11.02 -25.08
N LEU A 129 -5.78 11.09 -25.96
CA LEU A 129 -7.10 11.61 -25.60
C LEU A 129 -7.71 10.83 -24.43
N ARG A 130 -7.66 9.50 -24.49
CA ARG A 130 -8.16 8.65 -23.40
C ARG A 130 -7.40 8.89 -22.09
N ILE A 131 -6.07 9.03 -22.16
CA ILE A 131 -5.23 9.31 -20.99
C ILE A 131 -5.57 10.68 -20.38
N VAL A 132 -5.66 11.73 -21.19
CA VAL A 132 -5.94 13.09 -20.69
C VAL A 132 -7.36 13.18 -20.13
N GLU A 133 -8.34 12.51 -20.71
CA GLU A 133 -9.71 12.48 -20.19
C GLU A 133 -9.80 11.78 -18.83
N VAL A 134 -9.04 10.70 -18.62
CA VAL A 134 -8.91 10.07 -17.30
C VAL A 134 -8.31 11.06 -16.30
N ARG A 135 -7.25 11.78 -16.66
CA ARG A 135 -6.62 12.78 -15.77
C ARG A 135 -7.54 13.95 -15.47
N ILE A 136 -8.21 14.52 -16.47
CA ILE A 136 -9.22 15.58 -16.27
C ILE A 136 -10.31 15.08 -15.35
N LYS A 137 -10.80 13.86 -15.53
CA LYS A 137 -11.81 13.25 -14.65
C LYS A 137 -11.29 13.06 -13.23
N GLU A 138 -10.01 12.71 -13.05
CA GLU A 138 -9.36 12.62 -11.74
C GLU A 138 -9.17 14.00 -11.06
N GLU A 139 -8.96 15.07 -11.83
CA GLU A 139 -8.83 16.44 -11.28
C GLU A 139 -10.17 17.11 -11.00
N THR A 140 -11.13 17.02 -11.94
CA THR A 140 -12.47 17.63 -11.84
C THR A 140 -13.41 16.84 -10.94
N ASN A 141 -13.22 15.53 -10.89
CA ASN A 141 -13.97 14.64 -10.04
C ASN A 141 -12.94 13.84 -9.23
N PRO A 142 -12.20 14.49 -8.32
CA PRO A 142 -11.22 13.82 -7.47
C PRO A 142 -12.01 12.80 -6.70
N ARG A 143 -11.99 11.55 -7.20
CA ARG A 143 -12.82 10.44 -6.73
C ARG A 143 -12.56 10.29 -5.24
N GLY A 144 -13.38 10.96 -4.42
CA GLY A 144 -13.12 11.20 -3.00
C GLY A 144 -11.73 11.80 -2.78
N GLY A 145 -11.61 13.12 -2.55
CA GLY A 145 -10.36 13.73 -2.09
C GLY A 145 -9.70 12.79 -1.08
N LYS A 146 -8.42 12.40 -1.36
CA LYS A 146 -7.71 11.28 -0.71
C LYS A 146 -8.30 11.09 0.68
N PRO A 147 -9.02 9.97 0.97
CA PRO A 147 -9.72 9.84 2.23
C PRO A 147 -8.75 10.26 3.33
N LYS A 148 -9.02 11.39 3.98
CA LYS A 148 -8.17 11.87 5.08
C LYS A 148 -8.49 10.95 6.24
N PHE A 149 -7.84 9.78 6.28
CA PHE A 149 -7.76 8.98 7.47
C PHE A 149 -6.51 9.41 8.23
N ASN A 150 -6.56 9.32 9.55
CA ASN A 150 -5.37 9.50 10.35
C ASN A 150 -4.40 8.36 10.03
N LYS A 151 -3.16 8.68 9.66
CA LYS A 151 -2.13 7.69 9.33
C LYS A 151 -1.93 6.68 10.46
N GLU A 152 -2.09 7.13 11.71
CA GLU A 152 -2.01 6.31 12.93
C GLU A 152 -3.04 5.17 12.96
N TRP A 153 -4.09 5.23 12.13
CA TRP A 153 -5.11 4.18 12.04
C TRP A 153 -4.70 3.00 11.16
N ILE A 154 -3.58 3.12 10.46
CA ILE A 154 -3.03 2.10 9.57
C ILE A 154 -1.75 1.56 10.20
N LEU A 155 -1.51 0.25 10.05
CA LEU A 155 -0.28 -0.40 10.49
C LEU A 155 0.96 0.29 9.90
N GLU A 156 1.98 0.48 10.71
CA GLU A 156 3.31 0.82 10.22
C GLU A 156 3.99 -0.41 9.61
N MET A 157 5.02 -0.21 8.79
CA MET A 157 5.71 -1.31 8.11
C MET A 157 6.37 -2.30 9.08
N GLU A 158 6.79 -1.84 10.26
CA GLU A 158 7.37 -2.69 11.30
C GLU A 158 6.40 -3.78 11.74
N ASP A 159 5.16 -3.39 12.05
CA ASP A 159 4.10 -4.33 12.43
C ASP A 159 3.70 -5.24 11.24
N VAL A 160 3.78 -4.76 9.99
CA VAL A 160 3.60 -5.60 8.81
C VAL A 160 4.66 -6.72 8.76
N TYR A 161 5.92 -6.41 9.06
CA TYR A 161 6.97 -7.43 9.07
C TYR A 161 6.76 -8.47 10.16
N LYS A 162 6.30 -8.08 11.35
CA LYS A 162 5.92 -9.02 12.41
C LYS A 162 4.83 -9.98 11.95
N ILE A 163 3.76 -9.48 11.33
CA ILE A 163 2.67 -10.33 10.84
C ILE A 163 3.17 -11.31 9.79
N ARG A 164 3.97 -10.84 8.82
CA ARG A 164 4.55 -11.70 7.79
C ARG A 164 5.45 -12.79 8.35
N ARG A 165 6.26 -12.44 9.34
CA ARG A 165 7.16 -13.37 10.04
C ARG A 165 6.37 -14.45 10.77
N GLU A 166 5.34 -14.04 11.50
CA GLU A 166 4.53 -14.98 12.29
C GLU A 166 3.64 -15.88 11.43
N GLU A 167 3.14 -15.37 10.30
CA GLU A 167 2.34 -16.14 9.33
C GLU A 167 3.17 -16.87 8.26
N LEU A 168 4.50 -16.81 8.32
CA LEU A 168 5.36 -17.48 7.35
C LEU A 168 5.13 -19.01 7.42
N ARG A 169 4.79 -19.61 6.27
CA ARG A 169 4.47 -21.02 6.10
C ARG A 169 5.64 -21.77 5.48
N ASP A 170 5.64 -23.08 5.72
CA ASP A 170 6.62 -23.98 5.16
C ASP A 170 6.54 -24.09 3.63
N SER A 171 5.34 -23.90 3.10
CA SER A 171 5.02 -23.96 1.67
C SER A 171 5.31 -22.65 0.93
N ASP A 172 5.58 -21.55 1.63
CA ASP A 172 5.73 -20.24 1.01
C ASP A 172 6.93 -20.23 0.06
N ARG A 173 6.70 -19.75 -1.17
CA ARG A 173 7.73 -19.66 -2.20
C ARG A 173 8.03 -18.21 -2.57
N ASN A 174 9.26 -17.97 -2.98
CA ASN A 174 9.72 -16.68 -3.52
C ASN A 174 9.48 -15.50 -2.56
N VAL A 175 9.67 -15.74 -1.26
CA VAL A 175 9.59 -14.68 -0.25
C VAL A 175 10.98 -14.04 -0.09
N SER A 176 11.05 -12.73 -0.27
CA SER A 176 12.25 -11.93 0.00
C SER A 176 12.42 -11.77 1.50
N ILE A 177 13.55 -12.24 2.02
CA ILE A 177 13.89 -12.24 3.44
C ILE A 177 15.22 -11.53 3.63
N ASP A 178 15.27 -10.67 4.62
CA ASP A 178 16.48 -9.97 5.05
C ASP A 178 16.77 -10.32 6.52
N LEU A 179 18.03 -10.63 6.81
CA LEU A 179 18.49 -11.03 8.13
C LEU A 179 19.50 -9.98 8.60
N LYS A 180 19.07 -9.12 9.53
CA LYS A 180 19.83 -7.94 9.97
C LYS A 180 20.99 -8.28 10.87
N ASP A 181 21.90 -7.33 11.06
CA ASP A 181 22.89 -7.31 12.16
C ASP A 181 23.65 -8.62 12.35
N LYS A 182 24.10 -9.20 11.22
CA LYS A 182 24.80 -10.50 11.17
C LYS A 182 24.08 -11.58 11.97
N LEU A 183 22.74 -11.62 11.89
CA LEU A 183 21.88 -12.51 12.67
C LEU A 183 22.37 -13.96 12.67
N ILE A 184 22.79 -14.48 11.51
CA ILE A 184 23.29 -15.85 11.40
C ILE A 184 24.54 -16.06 12.26
N ASP A 185 25.49 -15.13 12.26
CA ASP A 185 26.71 -15.27 13.06
C ASP A 185 26.40 -15.27 14.55
N ARG A 186 25.54 -14.34 14.99
CA ARG A 186 25.13 -14.24 16.40
C ARG A 186 24.31 -15.44 16.84
N TYR A 187 23.39 -15.90 16.01
CA TYR A 187 22.52 -17.04 16.30
C TYR A 187 23.32 -18.34 16.47
N VAL A 188 24.27 -18.60 15.56
CA VAL A 188 25.17 -19.76 15.65
C VAL A 188 26.04 -19.70 16.91
N LEU A 189 26.60 -18.52 17.22
CA LEU A 189 27.45 -18.34 18.41
C LEU A 189 26.67 -18.52 19.72
N ALA A 190 25.39 -18.14 19.75
CA ALA A 190 24.55 -18.24 20.93
C ALA A 190 23.98 -19.64 21.19
N ASN A 191 24.01 -20.53 20.20
CA ASN A 191 23.39 -21.86 20.26
C ASN A 191 24.38 -23.02 20.01
N PRO A 192 25.55 -23.07 20.69
CA PRO A 192 26.44 -24.21 20.54
C PRO A 192 25.80 -25.46 21.17
N GLY A 193 25.66 -26.52 20.39
CA GLY A 193 25.16 -27.81 20.89
C GLY A 193 23.64 -27.93 21.05
N THR A 194 22.86 -26.96 20.56
CA THR A 194 21.39 -27.00 20.51
C THR A 194 20.89 -26.97 19.07
N ASP A 195 19.62 -27.31 18.84
CA ASP A 195 18.94 -27.14 17.55
C ASP A 195 19.63 -27.78 16.33
N GLY A 196 20.43 -28.83 16.53
CA GLY A 196 21.21 -29.49 15.47
C GLY A 196 22.66 -29.06 15.40
N PHE A 197 23.06 -27.97 16.07
CA PHE A 197 24.45 -27.49 16.12
C PHE A 197 25.38 -28.41 16.92
N GLU A 198 24.85 -29.38 17.66
CA GLU A 198 25.63 -30.48 18.23
C GLU A 198 26.23 -31.42 17.17
N LYS A 199 25.67 -31.43 15.95
CA LYS A 199 26.07 -32.33 14.87
C LYS A 199 27.22 -31.72 14.06
N THR A 200 28.27 -32.51 13.87
CA THR A 200 29.41 -32.13 13.03
C THR A 200 28.95 -31.71 11.64
N GLY A 201 29.31 -30.50 11.22
CA GLY A 201 28.99 -29.96 9.90
C GLY A 201 27.64 -29.25 9.78
N PHE A 202 26.76 -29.32 10.79
CA PHE A 202 25.46 -28.64 10.74
C PHE A 202 25.61 -27.12 10.63
N GLU A 203 26.55 -26.51 11.35
CA GLU A 203 26.81 -25.07 11.23
C GLU A 203 27.09 -24.67 9.78
N ARG A 204 27.99 -25.40 9.11
CA ARG A 204 28.34 -25.16 7.71
C ARG A 204 27.11 -25.29 6.81
N TYR A 205 26.32 -26.34 7.02
CA TYR A 205 25.07 -26.55 6.29
C TYR A 205 24.07 -25.42 6.51
N PHE A 206 23.85 -25.00 7.75
CA PHE A 206 22.93 -23.93 8.12
C PHE A 206 23.33 -22.60 7.48
N ARG A 207 24.61 -22.24 7.55
CA ARG A 207 25.15 -21.02 6.91
C ARG A 207 25.01 -21.02 5.39
N ALA A 208 25.19 -22.19 4.76
CA ALA A 208 25.04 -22.37 3.31
C ALA A 208 23.57 -22.50 2.86
N SER A 209 22.64 -22.73 3.78
CA SER A 209 21.23 -22.90 3.47
C SER A 209 20.57 -21.62 2.97
N SER A 210 19.43 -21.76 2.31
CA SER A 210 18.63 -20.60 1.87
C SER A 210 18.20 -19.71 3.04
N ARG A 211 18.03 -18.42 2.79
CA ARG A 211 17.50 -17.46 3.79
C ARG A 211 16.15 -17.87 4.35
N MET A 212 15.31 -18.52 3.53
CA MET A 212 14.03 -19.09 3.96
C MET A 212 14.22 -20.20 4.98
N TYR A 213 15.12 -21.14 4.72
CA TYR A 213 15.43 -22.21 5.66
C TYR A 213 16.00 -21.64 6.97
N GLN A 214 16.95 -20.71 6.88
CA GLN A 214 17.56 -20.06 8.03
C GLN A 214 16.52 -19.35 8.90
N ALA A 215 15.67 -18.51 8.30
CA ALA A 215 14.62 -17.79 9.01
C ALA A 215 13.64 -18.75 9.70
N ARG A 216 13.15 -19.77 8.98
CA ARG A 216 12.21 -20.74 9.55
C ARG A 216 12.81 -21.57 10.67
N HIS A 217 14.08 -21.96 10.53
CA HIS A 217 14.80 -22.67 11.58
C HIS A 217 14.88 -21.81 12.85
N ILE A 218 15.28 -20.54 12.75
CA ILE A 218 15.32 -19.61 13.89
C ILE A 218 13.90 -19.46 14.48
N LEU A 219 12.88 -19.19 13.65
CA LEU A 219 11.49 -19.02 14.11
C LEU A 219 10.88 -20.26 14.76
N LYS A 220 11.42 -21.45 14.49
CA LYS A 220 10.94 -22.71 15.06
C LYS A 220 11.54 -22.97 16.44
N HIS A 221 12.80 -22.59 16.66
CA HIS A 221 13.52 -22.92 17.90
C HIS A 221 13.62 -21.74 18.87
N GLU A 222 13.48 -20.51 18.39
CA GLU A 222 13.49 -19.32 19.24
C GLU A 222 12.09 -18.99 19.80
N PRO A 223 11.99 -18.66 21.10
CA PRO A 223 10.75 -18.22 21.72
C PRO A 223 10.27 -16.90 21.09
N ALA A 224 8.96 -16.64 21.17
CA ALA A 224 8.32 -15.53 20.44
C ALA A 224 8.89 -14.13 20.77
N ASP A 225 9.44 -13.95 21.98
CA ASP A 225 10.04 -12.72 22.50
C ASP A 225 11.57 -12.64 22.28
N SER A 226 12.16 -13.61 21.58
CA SER A 226 13.60 -13.59 21.27
C SER A 226 13.95 -12.47 20.30
N HIS A 227 14.98 -11.69 20.66
CA HIS A 227 15.56 -10.65 19.81
C HIS A 227 16.03 -11.18 18.45
N PHE A 228 16.42 -12.46 18.34
CA PHE A 228 16.78 -13.06 17.06
C PHE A 228 15.64 -13.06 16.04
N ARG A 229 14.38 -13.13 16.51
CA ARG A 229 13.21 -13.09 15.63
C ARG A 229 12.98 -11.69 15.07
N ASP A 230 13.28 -10.65 15.84
CA ASP A 230 13.09 -9.26 15.41
C ASP A 230 14.03 -8.85 14.28
N ASP A 231 15.20 -9.51 14.19
CA ASP A 231 16.16 -9.30 13.11
C ASP A 231 15.82 -10.04 11.80
N ILE A 232 14.71 -10.79 11.77
CA ILE A 232 14.18 -11.45 10.58
C ILE A 232 13.12 -10.54 9.95
N ILE A 233 13.44 -9.95 8.80
CA ILE A 233 12.55 -9.06 8.06
C ILE A 233 12.04 -9.74 6.79
N ILE A 234 10.73 -9.96 6.74
CA ILE A 234 10.05 -10.55 5.58
C ILE A 234 9.58 -9.43 4.63
N LYS A 235 10.37 -9.13 3.60
CA LYS A 235 10.21 -7.95 2.72
C LYS A 235 9.06 -8.08 1.72
N SER A 236 8.74 -9.28 1.25
CA SER A 236 7.61 -9.51 0.33
C SER A 236 6.47 -10.26 1.01
N ASP A 237 5.26 -10.20 0.42
CA ASP A 237 4.10 -10.93 0.94
C ASP A 237 4.31 -12.45 0.90
N PRO A 238 4.04 -13.18 1.99
CA PRO A 238 3.89 -14.63 1.98
C PRO A 238 2.55 -15.03 1.32
N ASP A 239 2.34 -16.32 1.05
CA ASP A 239 1.24 -16.78 0.20
C ASP A 239 -0.13 -16.53 0.83
N PHE A 240 -0.26 -16.63 2.16
CA PHE A 240 -1.52 -16.31 2.86
C PHE A 240 -2.03 -14.90 2.54
N MET A 241 -1.11 -13.95 2.41
CA MET A 241 -1.44 -12.56 2.14
C MET A 241 -1.71 -12.34 0.65
N LYS A 242 -0.97 -13.02 -0.24
CA LYS A 242 -1.26 -13.02 -1.68
C LYS A 242 -2.67 -13.54 -1.94
N GLU A 243 -3.03 -14.67 -1.32
CA GLU A 243 -4.37 -15.25 -1.33
C GLU A 243 -5.40 -14.27 -0.76
N PHE A 244 -5.14 -13.66 0.40
CA PHE A 244 -6.05 -12.67 0.97
C PHE A 244 -6.34 -11.53 -0.02
N VAL A 245 -5.31 -10.95 -0.63
CA VAL A 245 -5.47 -9.79 -1.52
C VAL A 245 -6.17 -10.16 -2.82
N ARG A 246 -5.79 -11.29 -3.43
CA ARG A 246 -6.30 -11.73 -4.73
C ARG A 246 -7.71 -12.30 -4.62
N ASP A 247 -7.96 -13.12 -3.61
CA ASP A 247 -9.09 -14.03 -3.58
C ASP A 247 -10.15 -13.64 -2.54
N ILE A 248 -9.72 -13.16 -1.37
CA ILE A 248 -10.60 -12.92 -0.22
C ILE A 248 -11.09 -11.47 -0.18
N TRP A 249 -10.16 -10.53 -0.28
CA TRP A 249 -10.41 -9.10 -0.15
C TRP A 249 -11.41 -8.54 -1.16
N PRO A 250 -11.49 -8.98 -2.44
CA PRO A 250 -12.53 -8.49 -3.35
C PRO A 250 -13.95 -8.77 -2.83
N THR A 251 -14.17 -9.94 -2.24
CA THR A 251 -15.47 -10.31 -1.65
C THR A 251 -15.74 -9.50 -0.38
N VAL A 252 -14.76 -9.41 0.53
CA VAL A 252 -14.93 -8.64 1.78
C VAL A 252 -15.10 -7.15 1.50
N SER A 253 -14.35 -6.59 0.55
CA SER A 253 -14.35 -5.17 0.26
C SER A 253 -15.65 -4.69 -0.40
N SER A 254 -16.26 -5.55 -1.24
CA SER A 254 -17.54 -5.26 -1.89
C SER A 254 -18.72 -5.43 -0.94
N SER A 255 -18.72 -6.46 -0.10
CA SER A 255 -19.85 -6.75 0.80
C SER A 255 -19.77 -6.04 2.15
N CYS A 256 -18.60 -6.01 2.79
CA CYS A 256 -18.46 -5.53 4.17
C CYS A 256 -17.82 -4.13 4.24
N ALA A 257 -16.80 -3.88 3.42
CA ALA A 257 -16.08 -2.61 3.44
C ALA A 257 -16.74 -1.51 2.59
N SER A 258 -18.00 -1.65 2.17
CA SER A 258 -18.71 -0.58 1.47
C SER A 258 -18.82 0.69 2.34
N VAL A 259 -18.93 1.87 1.72
CA VAL A 259 -19.11 3.15 2.44
C VAL A 259 -20.37 3.13 3.31
N LYS A 260 -21.41 2.40 2.87
CA LYS A 260 -22.66 2.23 3.61
C LYS A 260 -22.53 1.26 4.80
N CYS A 261 -21.51 0.42 4.82
CA CYS A 261 -21.24 -0.57 5.86
C CYS A 261 -20.00 -0.16 6.69
N HIS A 262 -18.94 -0.96 6.71
CA HIS A 262 -17.76 -0.74 7.54
C HIS A 262 -16.68 0.12 6.87
N GLY A 263 -16.85 0.51 5.60
CA GLY A 263 -15.91 1.37 4.88
C GLY A 263 -16.12 2.87 5.06
N GLY A 264 -17.26 3.28 5.64
CA GLY A 264 -17.62 4.69 5.83
C GLY A 264 -16.76 5.43 6.85
N LYS A 265 -17.01 6.73 7.07
CA LYS A 265 -16.18 7.57 7.98
C LYS A 265 -16.16 7.08 9.44
N LYS A 266 -17.21 6.40 9.90
CA LYS A 266 -17.38 5.89 11.27
C LYS A 266 -17.26 4.37 11.30
N ALA A 267 -16.76 3.81 12.40
CA ALA A 267 -16.86 2.38 12.69
C ALA A 267 -18.33 2.02 12.93
N LYS A 268 -18.90 1.12 12.12
CA LYS A 268 -20.26 0.60 12.33
C LYS A 268 -20.19 -0.74 13.04
N GLY A 269 -20.99 -0.92 14.09
CA GLY A 269 -20.98 -2.16 14.88
C GLY A 269 -19.61 -2.48 15.48
N GLY A 270 -18.81 -1.46 15.78
CA GLY A 270 -17.45 -1.62 16.31
C GLY A 270 -16.40 -2.08 15.30
N LEU A 271 -16.71 -2.23 14.01
CA LEU A 271 -15.75 -2.58 12.96
C LEU A 271 -15.59 -1.43 11.96
N LYS A 272 -14.33 -1.12 11.64
CA LYS A 272 -13.92 -0.20 10.58
C LYS A 272 -13.02 -0.94 9.60
N LEU A 273 -13.31 -0.81 8.31
CA LEU A 273 -12.44 -1.27 7.23
C LEU A 273 -12.00 -0.08 6.36
N PHE A 274 -10.84 -0.22 5.73
CA PHE A 274 -10.21 0.84 4.95
C PHE A 274 -10.24 0.51 3.46
N ARG A 275 -10.93 1.37 2.70
CA ARG A 275 -10.90 1.37 1.22
C ARG A 275 -10.18 2.61 0.75
N ILE A 276 -8.88 2.49 0.55
CA ILE A 276 -8.01 3.59 0.11
C ILE A 276 -7.59 3.30 -1.33
N ALA A 277 -7.64 4.34 -2.18
CA ALA A 277 -7.15 4.26 -3.55
C ALA A 277 -5.66 3.85 -3.54
N GLY A 278 -5.30 2.86 -4.36
CA GLY A 278 -3.94 2.29 -4.39
C GLY A 278 -3.75 1.05 -3.52
N ASN A 279 -4.65 0.76 -2.56
CA ASN A 279 -4.63 -0.46 -1.73
C ASN A 279 -3.21 -0.83 -1.28
N THR A 280 -2.55 0.06 -0.54
CA THR A 280 -1.14 -0.11 -0.14
C THR A 280 -0.95 -1.34 0.76
N VAL A 281 0.29 -1.82 0.89
CA VAL A 281 0.63 -2.97 1.74
C VAL A 281 0.08 -2.77 3.15
N ASN A 282 0.39 -1.64 3.79
CA ASN A 282 -0.05 -1.33 5.14
C ASN A 282 -1.57 -1.44 5.32
N VAL A 283 -2.35 -0.94 4.34
CA VAL A 283 -3.81 -0.98 4.39
C VAL A 283 -4.34 -2.41 4.30
N ARG A 284 -3.73 -3.27 3.47
CA ARG A 284 -4.12 -4.68 3.32
C ARG A 284 -3.92 -5.45 4.62
N TYR A 285 -2.75 -5.30 5.24
CA TYR A 285 -2.46 -5.93 6.53
C TYR A 285 -3.33 -5.35 7.64
N THR A 286 -3.61 -4.05 7.60
CA THR A 286 -4.51 -3.42 8.59
C THR A 286 -5.89 -4.07 8.51
N ASN A 287 -6.45 -4.20 7.31
CA ASN A 287 -7.73 -4.86 7.13
C ASN A 287 -7.69 -6.34 7.52
N PHE A 288 -6.63 -7.07 7.20
CA PHE A 288 -6.45 -8.46 7.64
C PHE A 288 -6.49 -8.56 9.17
N ILE A 289 -5.67 -7.78 9.87
CA ILE A 289 -5.59 -7.80 11.34
C ILE A 289 -6.88 -7.37 12.01
N LEU A 290 -7.60 -6.39 11.45
CA LEU A 290 -8.91 -6.01 11.96
C LEU A 290 -9.93 -7.14 11.81
N LEU A 291 -9.91 -7.87 10.69
CA LEU A 291 -10.81 -9.02 10.50
C LEU A 291 -10.46 -10.18 11.42
N ASP A 292 -9.17 -10.40 11.66
CA ASP A 292 -8.66 -11.51 12.44
C ASP A 292 -8.81 -11.30 13.95
N GLY A 293 -8.50 -10.10 14.44
CA GLY A 293 -8.54 -9.75 15.86
C GLY A 293 -9.91 -9.34 16.38
N ILE A 294 -10.84 -8.88 15.53
CA ILE A 294 -12.13 -8.39 16.02
C ILE A 294 -13.03 -9.53 16.51
N ARG A 295 -13.80 -9.25 17.56
CA ARG A 295 -14.82 -10.13 18.11
C ARG A 295 -16.18 -9.45 18.06
N THR A 296 -17.22 -10.24 17.85
CA THR A 296 -18.61 -9.77 18.00
C THR A 296 -18.93 -9.46 19.46
N HIS A 297 -20.05 -8.80 19.73
CA HIS A 297 -20.55 -8.59 21.09
C HIS A 297 -20.76 -9.90 21.88
N LYS A 298 -21.03 -11.02 21.18
CA LYS A 298 -21.10 -12.38 21.76
C LYS A 298 -19.74 -13.07 21.85
N LYS A 299 -18.65 -12.31 21.77
CA LYS A 299 -17.25 -12.79 21.80
C LYS A 299 -16.86 -13.76 20.67
N LYS A 300 -17.73 -14.00 19.67
CA LYS A 300 -17.40 -14.85 18.51
C LYS A 300 -16.38 -14.16 17.61
N ALA A 301 -15.39 -14.93 17.14
CA ALA A 301 -14.37 -14.46 16.23
C ALA A 301 -14.91 -14.24 14.81
N LEU A 302 -14.49 -13.14 14.18
CA LEU A 302 -14.85 -12.88 12.79
C LEU A 302 -14.13 -13.86 11.86
N ILE A 303 -12.83 -14.09 12.09
CA ILE A 303 -12.07 -15.22 11.57
C ILE A 303 -11.84 -16.21 12.72
N ASN A 304 -12.49 -17.37 12.67
CA ASN A 304 -12.26 -18.47 13.60
C ASN A 304 -11.34 -19.49 12.94
N ARG A 305 -10.03 -19.40 13.20
CA ARG A 305 -9.03 -20.27 12.57
C ARG A 305 -9.14 -21.73 13.04
N GLY A 306 -9.60 -21.97 14.28
CA GLY A 306 -9.73 -23.31 14.84
C GLY A 306 -10.94 -24.08 14.33
N ILE A 307 -12.04 -23.38 14.10
CA ILE A 307 -13.26 -23.93 13.51
C ILE A 307 -13.69 -22.99 12.37
N PRO A 308 -13.08 -23.10 11.18
CA PRO A 308 -13.32 -22.18 10.07
C PRO A 308 -14.80 -21.98 9.73
N ASP A 309 -15.62 -23.04 9.76
CA ASP A 309 -17.06 -22.96 9.55
C ASP A 309 -17.82 -22.07 10.55
N GLU A 310 -17.29 -21.86 11.75
CA GLU A 310 -17.86 -20.97 12.76
C GLU A 310 -17.37 -19.52 12.64
N SER A 311 -16.51 -19.23 11.66
CA SER A 311 -16.08 -17.86 11.36
C SER A 311 -17.30 -17.01 11.04
N VAL A 312 -17.54 -15.97 11.86
CA VAL A 312 -18.68 -15.08 11.66
C VAL A 312 -18.62 -14.40 10.28
N LEU A 313 -17.41 -14.21 9.72
CA LEU A 313 -17.22 -13.66 8.37
C LEU A 313 -17.90 -14.53 7.30
N LEU A 314 -17.71 -15.85 7.36
CA LEU A 314 -18.35 -16.78 6.45
C LEU A 314 -19.87 -16.79 6.64
N GLN A 315 -20.32 -16.83 7.90
CA GLN A 315 -21.75 -16.83 8.25
C GLN A 315 -22.47 -15.59 7.73
N TYR A 316 -21.90 -14.40 7.89
CA TYR A 316 -22.51 -13.15 7.42
C TYR A 316 -22.61 -13.04 5.90
N LEU A 317 -21.78 -13.78 5.14
CA LEU A 317 -21.79 -13.73 3.68
C LEU A 317 -22.69 -14.80 3.02
N LEU A 318 -23.24 -15.73 3.81
CA LEU A 318 -24.22 -16.72 3.35
C LEU A 318 -25.66 -16.13 3.25
N PRO A 319 -26.58 -16.78 2.50
CA PRO A 319 -28.01 -16.48 2.54
C PRO A 319 -28.61 -16.70 3.94
N LYS A 320 -29.55 -15.83 4.34
CA LYS A 320 -30.08 -15.70 5.72
C LYS A 320 -30.69 -16.98 6.29
N ASP A 321 -31.26 -17.80 5.42
CA ASP A 321 -31.91 -19.09 5.72
C ASP A 321 -30.92 -20.18 6.15
N ILE A 322 -29.64 -20.07 5.75
CA ILE A 322 -28.61 -21.06 6.09
C ILE A 322 -27.51 -20.52 7.03
N GLN A 323 -27.63 -19.29 7.53
CA GLN A 323 -26.69 -18.71 8.50
C GLN A 323 -26.92 -19.29 9.89
N ALA A 324 -25.88 -19.83 10.52
CA ALA A 324 -25.90 -20.13 11.95
C ALA A 324 -25.79 -18.85 12.80
N VAL A 325 -25.13 -17.81 12.29
CA VAL A 325 -25.00 -16.49 12.94
C VAL A 325 -25.45 -15.41 11.97
N LYS A 326 -26.56 -14.73 12.30
CA LYS A 326 -27.15 -13.70 11.46
C LYS A 326 -26.43 -12.36 11.61
N HIS A 327 -26.22 -11.67 10.50
CA HIS A 327 -25.70 -10.29 10.53
C HIS A 327 -26.73 -9.36 11.22
N PRO A 328 -26.30 -8.39 12.06
CA PRO A 328 -27.22 -7.50 12.79
C PRO A 328 -28.12 -6.65 11.89
N PHE A 329 -27.72 -6.46 10.64
CA PHE A 329 -28.44 -5.71 9.62
C PHE A 329 -28.63 -6.56 8.36
N PRO A 330 -29.69 -6.34 7.57
CA PRO A 330 -29.83 -6.98 6.27
C PRO A 330 -28.67 -6.61 5.35
N ILE A 331 -27.94 -7.62 4.87
CA ILE A 331 -26.88 -7.46 3.86
C ILE A 331 -27.12 -8.44 2.72
N LYS A 332 -26.67 -8.09 1.52
CA LYS A 332 -26.73 -9.00 0.37
C LYS A 332 -25.72 -10.12 0.58
N ALA A 333 -26.17 -11.37 0.48
CA ALA A 333 -25.30 -12.53 0.51
C ALA A 333 -24.26 -12.46 -0.62
N ALA A 334 -23.01 -12.80 -0.30
CA ALA A 334 -21.93 -12.88 -1.28
C ALA A 334 -21.73 -14.30 -1.81
N PHE A 335 -22.26 -15.29 -1.09
CA PHE A 335 -22.24 -16.70 -1.44
C PHE A 335 -23.65 -17.21 -1.67
N THR A 336 -23.78 -18.22 -2.51
CA THR A 336 -25.06 -18.91 -2.76
C THR A 336 -25.31 -20.06 -1.78
N SER A 337 -24.25 -20.71 -1.31
CA SER A 337 -24.29 -21.80 -0.33
C SER A 337 -22.91 -22.05 0.27
N LYS A 338 -22.79 -23.02 1.18
CA LYS A 338 -21.49 -23.51 1.65
C LYS A 338 -20.68 -24.25 0.56
N LYS A 339 -21.32 -24.67 -0.54
CA LYS A 339 -20.63 -25.30 -1.69
C LYS A 339 -20.18 -24.27 -2.74
N ASP A 340 -20.49 -22.99 -2.54
CA ASP A 340 -20.06 -21.91 -3.42
C ASP A 340 -18.53 -21.87 -3.50
N ARG A 341 -17.98 -21.75 -4.72
CA ARG A 341 -16.53 -21.71 -4.94
C ARG A 341 -15.85 -20.62 -4.09
N LYS A 342 -16.47 -19.44 -3.94
CA LYS A 342 -15.91 -18.35 -3.14
C LYS A 342 -15.99 -18.62 -1.63
N TYR A 343 -17.05 -19.30 -1.18
CA TYR A 343 -17.14 -19.77 0.21
C TYR A 343 -15.99 -20.74 0.50
N MET A 344 -15.85 -21.79 -0.31
CA MET A 344 -14.83 -22.82 -0.12
C MET A 344 -13.42 -22.24 -0.18
N MET A 345 -13.17 -21.28 -1.07
CA MET A 345 -11.89 -20.57 -1.17
C MET A 345 -11.57 -19.79 0.12
N MET A 346 -12.54 -19.02 0.65
CA MET A 346 -12.36 -18.28 1.90
C MET A 346 -12.24 -19.22 3.11
N HIS A 347 -13.04 -20.28 3.15
CA HIS A 347 -12.96 -21.31 4.18
C HIS A 347 -11.57 -21.98 4.19
N ASN A 348 -11.07 -22.40 3.04
CA ASN A 348 -9.75 -23.03 2.92
C ASN A 348 -8.62 -22.07 3.25
N TRP A 349 -8.75 -20.79 2.87
CA TRP A 349 -7.80 -19.76 3.28
C TRP A 349 -7.75 -19.61 4.81
N ILE A 350 -8.91 -19.50 5.48
CA ILE A 350 -8.98 -19.44 6.96
C ILE A 350 -8.35 -20.69 7.58
N LYS A 351 -8.67 -21.88 7.05
CA LYS A 351 -8.10 -23.16 7.51
C LYS A 351 -6.57 -23.22 7.35
N GLY A 352 -6.02 -22.55 6.32
CA GLY A 352 -4.59 -22.48 6.07
C GLY A 352 -3.85 -21.43 6.90
N LEU A 353 -4.55 -20.54 7.61
CA LEU A 353 -3.90 -19.59 8.52
C LEU A 353 -3.24 -20.35 9.68
N LYS A 354 -2.11 -19.82 10.17
CA LYS A 354 -1.39 -20.47 11.27
C LYS A 354 -2.26 -20.43 12.55
N TYR A 355 -2.49 -21.58 13.16
CA TYR A 355 -3.34 -21.68 14.36
C TYR A 355 -2.82 -22.69 15.39
N PHE A 356 -1.96 -23.63 15.00
CA PHE A 356 -1.55 -24.71 15.89
C PHE A 356 -0.17 -24.44 16.52
N PRO A 357 0.00 -24.63 17.84
CA PRO A 357 -1.04 -24.94 18.84
C PRO A 357 -1.85 -23.71 19.32
N LYS A 358 -1.42 -22.49 18.95
CA LYS A 358 -2.11 -21.24 19.30
C LYS A 358 -2.07 -20.28 18.11
N HIS A 359 -3.03 -19.36 18.10
CA HIS A 359 -2.96 -18.17 17.25
C HIS A 359 -1.60 -17.48 17.46
N PRO A 360 -0.92 -16.99 16.40
CA PRO A 360 0.31 -16.26 16.58
C PRO A 360 0.10 -14.99 17.40
N ASP A 361 0.98 -14.72 18.36
CA ASP A 361 1.05 -13.40 18.97
C ASP A 361 1.94 -12.53 18.09
N TYR A 362 1.34 -11.53 17.45
CA TYR A 362 2.06 -10.64 16.57
C TYR A 362 2.85 -9.55 17.32
N ASN A 363 2.60 -9.36 18.62
CA ASN A 363 3.21 -8.30 19.42
C ASN A 363 3.18 -6.92 18.73
N LEU A 364 2.00 -6.53 18.25
CA LEU A 364 1.79 -5.30 17.49
C LEU A 364 1.80 -4.07 18.40
N ILE A 365 2.42 -2.99 17.93
CA ILE A 365 2.33 -1.67 18.58
C ILE A 365 1.04 -0.95 18.14
N TYR A 366 0.47 -1.37 17.00
CA TYR A 366 -0.75 -0.85 16.41
C TYR A 366 -1.91 -0.69 17.39
N LYS A 367 -2.47 0.52 17.40
CA LYS A 367 -3.70 0.86 18.11
C LYS A 367 -4.83 1.03 17.10
N PRO A 368 -5.81 0.12 17.06
CA PRO A 368 -6.92 0.23 16.13
C PRO A 368 -7.79 1.46 16.49
N PRO A 369 -8.38 2.16 15.51
CA PRO A 369 -9.13 3.37 15.79
C PRO A 369 -10.45 3.09 16.49
N PHE A 370 -11.12 4.16 16.93
CA PHE A 370 -12.48 4.10 17.51
C PHE A 370 -12.60 3.18 18.74
N ASN A 371 -11.52 3.05 19.52
CA ASN A 371 -11.45 2.18 20.70
C ASN A 371 -11.80 0.71 20.39
N MET A 372 -11.58 0.28 19.15
CA MET A 372 -11.72 -1.14 18.79
C MET A 372 -10.78 -1.97 19.67
N LYS A 373 -11.25 -3.14 20.12
CA LYS A 373 -10.43 -4.08 20.87
C LYS A 373 -10.16 -5.28 19.97
N LEU A 374 -8.87 -5.51 19.68
CA LEU A 374 -8.41 -6.69 18.98
C LEU A 374 -8.01 -7.73 20.02
N VAL A 375 -8.49 -8.95 19.83
CA VAL A 375 -8.17 -10.09 20.68
C VAL A 375 -7.60 -11.16 19.76
N PHE A 376 -6.31 -11.45 19.91
CA PHE A 376 -5.64 -12.56 19.26
C PHE A 376 -5.55 -13.72 20.26
N GLY A 377 -5.55 -14.95 19.76
CA GLY A 377 -5.57 -16.12 20.64
C GLY A 377 -6.96 -16.72 20.86
N VAL A 378 -6.92 -17.98 21.28
CA VAL A 378 -8.08 -18.71 21.77
C VAL A 378 -8.19 -18.39 23.26
N GLN A 379 -9.28 -17.70 23.66
CA GLN A 379 -10.08 -18.33 24.70
C GLN A 379 -10.65 -19.55 23.97
N GLY A 380 -10.08 -20.73 24.21
CA GLY A 380 -10.62 -21.97 23.68
C GLY A 380 -12.14 -22.00 23.85
N PRO A 381 -12.85 -22.89 23.15
CA PRO A 381 -13.93 -23.54 23.88
C PRO A 381 -13.33 -23.93 25.24
N ILE A 382 -13.98 -23.57 26.34
CA ILE A 382 -13.89 -24.44 27.51
C ILE A 382 -14.45 -25.75 26.97
N PHE A 383 -13.60 -26.59 26.38
CA PHE A 383 -13.89 -27.99 26.32
C PHE A 383 -13.87 -28.36 27.80
N ASP A 384 -15.03 -28.24 28.46
CA ASP A 384 -15.39 -29.29 29.39
C ASP A 384 -15.06 -30.56 28.61
N LYS A 385 -14.13 -31.36 29.14
CA LYS A 385 -13.95 -32.73 28.67
C LYS A 385 -15.34 -33.26 28.35
N PRO A 386 -15.55 -33.93 27.20
CA PRO A 386 -16.80 -34.64 26.99
C PRO A 386 -17.09 -35.37 28.29
N LYS A 387 -18.20 -35.03 28.97
CA LYS A 387 -18.69 -35.89 30.04
C LYS A 387 -18.77 -37.24 29.39
N ASP A 388 -18.04 -38.21 29.94
CA ASP A 388 -17.87 -39.55 29.40
C ASP A 388 -19.15 -39.96 28.67
N ASP A 389 -19.03 -40.27 27.38
CA ASP A 389 -20.15 -40.79 26.60
C ASP A 389 -20.83 -41.86 27.47
N PRO A 390 -22.15 -41.82 27.67
CA PRO A 390 -22.84 -42.85 28.42
C PRO A 390 -22.45 -44.19 27.78
N LYS A 391 -21.82 -45.07 28.58
CA LYS A 391 -21.43 -46.41 28.16
C LYS A 391 -22.56 -47.01 27.32
N PRO A 392 -22.26 -47.67 26.18
CA PRO A 392 -23.28 -48.34 25.39
C PRO A 392 -24.13 -49.20 26.34
N LYS A 393 -25.44 -48.94 26.39
CA LYS A 393 -26.35 -49.86 27.08
C LYS A 393 -26.18 -51.21 26.41
N ASP A 394 -25.81 -52.21 27.21
CA ASP A 394 -25.72 -53.60 26.77
C ASP A 394 -26.96 -53.95 25.98
N THR A 395 -26.73 -54.34 24.72
CA THR A 395 -27.78 -54.85 23.87
C THR A 395 -28.24 -56.18 24.48
N PRO A 396 -29.55 -56.42 24.68
CA PRO A 396 -30.03 -57.68 25.20
C PRO A 396 -29.67 -58.79 24.21
N LYS A 397 -29.00 -59.83 24.71
CA LYS A 397 -28.80 -61.09 23.98
C LYS A 397 -30.19 -61.65 23.66
N ASN A 398 -30.48 -61.84 22.38
CA ASN A 398 -31.65 -62.59 21.95
C ASN A 398 -31.55 -64.05 22.43
N PRO A 399 -32.70 -64.68 22.74
CA PRO A 399 -32.80 -66.00 23.36
C PRO A 399 -32.29 -67.15 22.50
#